data_AF-A0A914XXB9-F1
#
_entry.id   AF-A0A914XXB9-F1
#
_cell.length_a   1.000
_cell.length_b   1.000
_cell.length_c   1.000
_cell.angle_alpha   90.00
_cell.angle_beta   90.00
_cell.angle_gamma   90.00
#
_symmetry.space_group_name_H-M   'P 1'
#
loop_
_entity.id
_entity.type
_entity.pdbx_description
1 polymer ?
#
loop_
_entity_poly.entity_id
_entity_poly.type
_entity_poly.pdbx_seq_one_letter_code
_entity_poly.pdbx_strand_id
1 'polypeptide(L)'
;MYTGAVYNDVYSRSLNIFGSQWRNPYTFRLLNETLVKQDSAENSQDINFQLPPDPSFNDGDGPYPFGLDPIWNLAENKLNFMNPMKMKSSVIIGIAQMSFGLFLSVLNYWHKGSWIDFLFVFIPQLLFLSLIFIYLCVQIIMKWVFFYVRPKTLFGQNYPGSNCAPSLLIGLINMFMMKSRKKGFTDGISDSPCNQQLWYPNQDKIETVFLLVAVLSIPVMLFVKPLLQKWKVSKGQHVEVHSDDGSHAEFNFGDVMVYQAIHTIEFVLGCISHTASYLRLWALSLAHARKFLCKTFFSAELL
;
A
#
# COMPACT_ATOMS: atom_id res chain seq x y z
N MET A 1 -11.06 8.55 -19.12
CA MET A 1 -10.32 8.02 -20.28
C MET A 1 -8.95 7.47 -19.89
N TYR A 2 -8.02 8.28 -19.35
CA TYR A 2 -6.67 7.83 -18.97
C TYR A 2 -6.64 6.58 -18.05
N THR A 3 -7.40 6.59 -16.96
CA THR A 3 -7.46 5.45 -16.02
C THR A 3 -8.04 4.17 -16.65
N GLY A 4 -8.98 4.30 -17.59
CA GLY A 4 -9.50 3.16 -18.36
C GLY A 4 -8.45 2.58 -19.29
N ALA A 5 -7.61 3.43 -19.90
CA ALA A 5 -6.48 2.99 -20.71
C ALA A 5 -5.40 2.31 -19.85
N VAL A 6 -5.10 2.82 -18.65
CA VAL A 6 -4.15 2.17 -17.71
C VAL A 6 -4.66 0.81 -17.24
N TYR A 7 -5.97 0.66 -16.98
CA TYR A 7 -6.54 -0.66 -16.66
C TYR A 7 -6.74 -1.56 -17.88
N ASN A 8 -6.48 -1.04 -19.09
CA ASN A 8 -6.72 -1.70 -20.36
C ASN A 8 -8.14 -2.30 -20.46
N ASP A 9 -9.14 -1.47 -20.11
CA ASP A 9 -10.55 -1.85 -20.10
C ASP A 9 -11.38 -0.80 -20.85
N VAL A 10 -11.88 -1.21 -22.02
CA VAL A 10 -12.78 -0.44 -22.89
C VAL A 10 -14.04 -1.28 -23.07
N TYR A 11 -15.16 -0.83 -22.48
CA TYR A 11 -16.43 -1.57 -22.49
C TYR A 11 -16.30 -3.05 -22.06
N SER A 12 -15.50 -3.35 -21.02
CA SER A 12 -15.21 -4.71 -20.52
C SER A 12 -14.33 -5.58 -21.44
N ARG A 13 -13.80 -5.00 -22.53
CA ARG A 13 -12.83 -5.65 -23.44
C ARG A 13 -11.46 -5.00 -23.30
N SER A 14 -10.42 -5.83 -23.44
CA SER A 14 -9.03 -5.40 -23.39
C SER A 14 -8.48 -5.19 -24.79
N LEU A 15 -7.67 -4.16 -24.97
CA LEU A 15 -7.04 -3.83 -26.26
C LEU A 15 -5.63 -4.40 -26.30
N ASN A 16 -5.33 -5.21 -27.31
CA ASN A 16 -3.98 -5.71 -27.56
C ASN A 16 -3.21 -4.76 -28.48
N ILE A 17 -2.64 -3.69 -27.91
CA ILE A 17 -1.94 -2.63 -28.67
C ILE A 17 -0.47 -2.99 -28.89
N PHE A 18 0.19 -3.56 -27.88
CA PHE A 18 1.65 -3.80 -27.89
C PHE A 18 2.05 -5.29 -28.00
N GLY A 19 1.08 -6.20 -28.10
CA GLY A 19 1.32 -7.64 -27.98
C GLY A 19 1.34 -8.09 -26.51
N SER A 20 0.68 -9.22 -26.21
CA SER A 20 0.73 -9.81 -24.86
C SER A 20 2.11 -10.39 -24.58
N GLN A 21 2.58 -10.22 -23.34
CA GLN A 21 3.87 -10.77 -22.90
C GLN A 21 3.74 -12.19 -22.35
N TRP A 22 2.51 -12.71 -22.27
CA TRP A 22 2.22 -14.07 -21.89
C TRP A 22 2.10 -14.96 -23.13
N ARG A 23 2.79 -16.09 -23.10
CA ARG A 23 2.78 -17.10 -24.17
C ARG A 23 2.33 -18.44 -23.62
N ASN A 24 1.68 -19.22 -24.47
CA ASN A 24 1.33 -20.60 -24.14
C ASN A 24 2.60 -21.47 -24.17
N PRO A 25 3.01 -22.08 -23.03
CA PRO A 25 4.18 -22.95 -22.99
C PRO A 25 3.87 -24.38 -23.47
N TYR A 26 2.59 -24.73 -23.63
CA TYR A 26 2.17 -26.08 -24.00
C TYR A 26 2.30 -26.32 -25.50
N THR A 27 2.90 -27.44 -25.87
CA THR A 27 3.00 -27.86 -27.28
C THR A 27 1.66 -28.35 -27.80
N PHE A 28 1.38 -28.09 -29.08
CA PHE A 28 0.12 -28.48 -29.75
C PHE A 28 -0.21 -29.97 -29.63
N ARG A 29 0.79 -30.87 -29.62
CA ARG A 29 0.57 -32.31 -29.41
C ARG A 29 0.00 -32.64 -28.03
N LEU A 30 0.56 -32.04 -26.97
CA LEU A 30 0.06 -32.23 -25.60
C LEU A 30 -1.36 -31.68 -25.47
N LEU A 31 -1.64 -30.53 -26.09
CA LEU A 31 -2.99 -29.95 -26.10
C LEU A 31 -4.00 -30.89 -26.77
N ASN A 32 -3.68 -31.39 -27.97
CA ASN A 32 -4.56 -32.31 -28.69
C ASN A 32 -4.77 -33.63 -27.96
N GLU A 33 -3.72 -34.20 -27.35
CA GLU A 33 -3.88 -35.41 -26.54
C GLU A 33 -4.76 -35.19 -25.31
N THR A 34 -4.67 -34.03 -24.66
CA THR A 34 -5.54 -33.70 -23.52
C THR A 34 -6.99 -33.45 -23.94
N LEU A 35 -7.21 -32.81 -25.11
CA LEU A 35 -8.54 -32.55 -25.66
C LEU A 35 -9.20 -33.84 -26.18
N VAL A 36 -8.45 -34.72 -26.87
CA VAL A 36 -8.95 -36.01 -27.36
C VAL A 36 -9.31 -36.96 -26.21
N LYS A 37 -8.54 -36.94 -25.12
CA LYS A 37 -8.89 -37.68 -23.88
C LYS A 37 -10.16 -37.16 -23.22
N GLN A 38 -10.52 -35.89 -23.45
CA GLN A 38 -11.72 -35.26 -22.91
C GLN A 38 -12.97 -35.62 -23.73
N ASP A 39 -12.90 -35.62 -25.06
CA ASP A 39 -14.02 -36.07 -25.92
C ASP A 39 -14.44 -37.52 -25.65
N SER A 40 -13.53 -38.31 -25.08
CA SER A 40 -13.75 -39.72 -24.73
C SER A 40 -14.32 -39.92 -23.31
N ALA A 41 -14.36 -38.88 -22.48
CA ALA A 41 -14.86 -38.94 -21.11
C ALA A 41 -16.18 -38.16 -21.01
N GLU A 42 -17.31 -38.85 -20.81
CA GLU A 42 -18.69 -38.32 -20.75
C GLU A 42 -18.95 -37.23 -19.67
N ASN A 43 -17.93 -36.79 -18.93
CA ASN A 43 -18.02 -35.66 -18.00
C ASN A 43 -17.24 -34.46 -18.57
N SER A 44 -17.98 -33.52 -19.14
CA SER A 44 -17.50 -32.20 -19.57
C SER A 44 -17.09 -31.34 -18.36
N GLN A 45 -16.00 -31.69 -17.68
CA GLN A 45 -15.32 -30.75 -16.79
C GLN A 45 -14.41 -29.88 -17.65
N ASP A 46 -14.62 -28.56 -17.59
CA ASP A 46 -13.75 -27.58 -18.24
C ASP A 46 -12.31 -27.76 -17.73
N ILE A 47 -11.38 -28.13 -18.61
CA ILE A 47 -9.96 -28.25 -18.26
C ILE A 47 -9.39 -26.84 -18.14
N ASN A 48 -9.22 -26.38 -16.91
CA ASN A 48 -8.60 -25.08 -16.66
C ASN A 48 -7.08 -25.21 -16.74
N PHE A 49 -6.53 -24.86 -17.91
CA PHE A 49 -5.09 -24.73 -18.09
C PHE A 49 -4.56 -23.57 -17.26
N GLN A 50 -3.67 -23.86 -16.32
CA GLN A 50 -2.91 -22.85 -15.59
C GLN A 50 -1.59 -22.60 -16.30
N LEU A 51 -1.29 -21.35 -16.63
CA LEU A 51 -0.01 -20.96 -17.22
C LEU A 51 1.02 -20.77 -16.09
N PRO A 52 1.99 -21.69 -15.90
CA PRO A 52 3.03 -21.49 -14.91
C PRO A 52 3.87 -20.26 -15.29
N PRO A 53 4.09 -19.31 -14.37
CA PRO A 53 4.62 -18.00 -14.74
C PRO A 53 6.10 -18.04 -15.17
N ASP A 54 6.87 -19.06 -14.78
CA ASP A 54 8.29 -19.18 -15.14
C ASP A 54 8.53 -19.45 -16.64
N PRO A 55 7.83 -20.39 -17.30
CA PRO A 55 7.95 -20.59 -18.75
C PRO A 55 6.92 -19.78 -19.57
N SER A 56 5.84 -19.28 -18.97
CA SER A 56 4.78 -18.58 -19.71
C SER A 56 5.01 -17.08 -19.87
N PHE A 57 5.80 -16.45 -19.00
CA PHE A 57 6.10 -15.03 -19.09
C PHE A 57 7.40 -14.81 -19.87
N ASN A 58 7.36 -13.93 -20.87
CA ASN A 58 8.53 -13.62 -21.68
C ASN A 58 9.46 -12.64 -20.95
N ASP A 59 10.39 -13.18 -20.15
CA ASP A 59 11.35 -12.38 -19.36
C ASP A 59 12.19 -11.42 -20.22
N GLY A 60 12.43 -11.75 -21.50
CA GLY A 60 13.34 -11.00 -22.38
C GLY A 60 12.79 -9.66 -22.87
N ASP A 61 11.48 -9.57 -23.08
CA ASP A 61 10.81 -8.37 -23.60
C ASP A 61 10.24 -7.47 -22.47
N GLY A 62 10.30 -7.95 -21.22
CA GLY A 62 9.88 -7.20 -20.03
C GLY A 62 8.35 -7.14 -19.84
N PRO A 63 7.87 -6.36 -18.84
CA PRO A 63 6.43 -6.20 -18.59
C PRO A 63 5.74 -5.43 -19.72
N TYR A 64 4.42 -5.59 -19.82
CA TYR A 64 3.61 -4.88 -20.80
C TYR A 64 3.86 -3.35 -20.73
N PRO A 65 4.20 -2.67 -21.85
CA PRO A 65 4.72 -1.30 -21.80
C PRO A 65 3.77 -0.25 -21.19
N PHE A 66 2.46 -0.44 -21.34
CA PHE A 66 1.48 0.52 -20.83
C PHE A 66 0.21 -0.17 -20.33
N GLY A 67 -0.03 -0.07 -19.03
CA GLY A 67 -1.25 -0.58 -18.39
C GLY A 67 -1.22 -2.08 -18.12
N LEU A 68 -2.40 -2.70 -18.08
CA LEU A 68 -2.55 -4.12 -17.82
C LEU A 68 -2.39 -4.95 -19.10
N ASP A 69 -1.72 -6.09 -19.01
CA ASP A 69 -1.66 -7.06 -20.10
C ASP A 69 -3.09 -7.56 -20.47
N PRO A 70 -3.47 -7.54 -21.76
CA PRO A 70 -4.79 -8.01 -22.23
C PRO A 70 -5.16 -9.43 -21.79
N ILE A 71 -4.19 -10.32 -21.59
CA ILE A 71 -4.44 -11.73 -21.24
C ILE A 71 -5.25 -11.87 -19.95
N TRP A 72 -5.09 -10.94 -19.02
CA TRP A 72 -5.80 -10.96 -17.74
C TRP A 72 -7.30 -10.72 -17.88
N ASN A 73 -7.79 -10.18 -19.00
CA ASN A 73 -9.25 -10.09 -19.18
C ASN A 73 -9.87 -11.44 -19.59
N LEU A 74 -9.07 -12.30 -20.24
CA LEU A 74 -9.45 -13.66 -20.64
C LEU A 74 -9.32 -14.66 -19.49
N ALA A 75 -8.39 -14.44 -18.58
CA ALA A 75 -8.11 -15.35 -17.47
C ALA A 75 -9.25 -15.43 -16.43
N GLU A 76 -9.53 -16.63 -15.94
CA GLU A 76 -10.52 -16.85 -14.87
C GLU A 76 -10.06 -16.27 -13.53
N ASN A 77 -8.75 -16.37 -13.25
CA ASN A 77 -8.12 -15.90 -12.02
C ASN A 77 -7.86 -14.38 -12.01
N LYS A 78 -8.44 -13.61 -12.94
CA LYS A 78 -8.21 -12.16 -13.05
C LYS A 78 -8.53 -11.38 -11.78
N LEU A 79 -9.54 -11.83 -11.03
CA LEU A 79 -9.94 -11.20 -9.77
C LEU A 79 -8.84 -11.38 -8.70
N ASN A 80 -8.18 -12.53 -8.66
CA ASN A 80 -7.11 -12.80 -7.69
C ASN A 80 -5.88 -11.92 -7.96
N PHE A 81 -5.63 -11.54 -9.21
CA PHE A 81 -4.56 -10.62 -9.58
C PHE A 81 -4.95 -9.14 -9.42
N MET A 82 -6.14 -8.76 -9.92
CA MET A 82 -6.58 -7.38 -9.98
C MET A 82 -6.98 -6.84 -8.59
N ASN A 83 -7.52 -7.66 -7.69
CA ASN A 83 -7.97 -7.18 -6.38
C ASN A 83 -6.79 -6.67 -5.53
N PRO A 84 -5.70 -7.47 -5.33
CA PRO A 84 -4.56 -6.99 -4.55
C PRO A 84 -3.82 -5.84 -5.23
N MET A 85 -3.76 -5.81 -6.57
CA MET A 85 -3.17 -4.70 -7.32
C MET A 85 -3.92 -3.40 -7.03
N LYS A 86 -5.23 -3.36 -7.29
CA LYS A 86 -6.04 -2.15 -7.08
C LYS A 86 -6.07 -1.72 -5.62
N MET A 87 -6.12 -2.66 -4.68
CA MET A 87 -6.06 -2.36 -3.25
C MET A 87 -4.75 -1.64 -2.89
N LYS A 88 -3.60 -2.20 -3.29
CA LYS A 88 -2.28 -1.63 -2.99
C LYS A 88 -2.06 -0.28 -3.67
N SER A 89 -2.44 -0.14 -4.95
CA SER A 89 -2.37 1.14 -5.65
C SER A 89 -3.20 2.22 -4.97
N SER A 90 -4.38 1.86 -4.44
CA SER A 90 -5.24 2.78 -3.71
C SER A 90 -4.57 3.32 -2.43
N VAL A 91 -3.91 2.43 -1.68
CA VAL A 91 -3.18 2.80 -0.47
C VAL A 91 -2.01 3.75 -0.80
N ILE A 92 -1.25 3.46 -1.87
CA ILE A 92 -0.15 4.33 -2.32
C ILE A 92 -0.66 5.72 -2.70
N ILE A 93 -1.73 5.79 -3.50
CA ILE A 93 -2.32 7.08 -3.92
C ILE A 93 -2.84 7.85 -2.69
N GLY A 94 -3.49 7.18 -1.75
CA GLY A 94 -4.02 7.81 -0.54
C GLY A 94 -2.93 8.43 0.34
N ILE A 95 -1.85 7.68 0.57
CA ILE A 95 -0.71 8.17 1.37
C ILE A 95 0.04 9.29 0.63
N ALA A 96 0.18 9.20 -0.69
CA ALA A 96 0.76 10.28 -1.49
C ALA A 96 -0.08 11.57 -1.39
N GLN A 97 -1.42 11.46 -1.48
CA GLN A 97 -2.32 12.61 -1.33
C GLN A 97 -2.24 13.22 0.08
N MET A 98 -2.21 12.40 1.14
CA MET A 98 -2.05 12.89 2.51
C MET A 98 -0.68 13.54 2.74
N SER A 99 0.40 12.95 2.23
CA SER A 99 1.75 13.52 2.30
C SER A 99 1.83 14.86 1.58
N PHE A 100 1.13 15.02 0.45
CA PHE A 100 1.00 16.30 -0.22
C PHE A 100 0.27 17.34 0.65
N GLY A 101 -0.78 16.93 1.36
CA GLY A 101 -1.46 17.80 2.34
C GLY A 101 -0.52 18.32 3.43
N LEU A 102 0.32 17.45 4.00
CA LEU A 102 1.33 17.87 4.98
C LEU A 102 2.39 18.80 4.37
N PHE A 103 2.76 18.60 3.11
CA PHE A 103 3.68 19.49 2.41
C PHE A 103 3.11 20.91 2.26
N LEU A 104 1.80 21.06 2.01
CA LEU A 104 1.15 22.37 2.00
C LEU A 104 1.18 23.04 3.38
N SER A 105 1.05 22.27 4.46
CA SER A 105 1.21 22.79 5.82
C SER A 105 2.61 23.35 6.07
N VAL A 106 3.67 22.75 5.49
CA VAL A 106 5.04 23.31 5.55
C VAL A 106 5.10 24.70 4.96
N LEU A 107 4.52 24.87 3.76
CA LEU A 107 4.53 26.16 3.08
C LEU A 107 3.79 27.23 3.90
N ASN A 108 2.71 26.84 4.59
CA ASN A 108 1.97 27.73 5.48
C ASN A 108 2.82 28.19 6.68
N TYR A 109 3.54 27.27 7.34
CA TYR A 109 4.44 27.62 8.45
C TYR A 109 5.62 28.48 7.98
N TRP A 110 6.13 28.21 6.79
CA TRP A 110 7.20 29.02 6.21
C TRP A 110 6.71 30.46 5.94
N HIS A 111 5.52 30.62 5.37
CA HIS A 111 4.93 31.94 5.12
C HIS A 111 4.64 32.72 6.41
N LYS A 112 4.12 32.06 7.46
CA LYS A 112 3.82 32.69 8.75
C LYS A 112 5.05 32.96 9.61
N GLY A 113 6.22 32.40 9.27
CA GLY A 113 7.46 32.56 10.04
C GLY A 113 7.43 31.94 11.45
N SER A 114 6.44 31.10 11.78
CA SER A 114 6.29 30.53 13.13
C SER A 114 7.14 29.27 13.31
N TRP A 115 8.41 29.47 13.69
CA TRP A 115 9.39 28.38 13.83
C TRP A 115 9.01 27.32 14.89
N ILE A 116 8.25 27.72 15.91
CA ILE A 116 7.82 26.84 17.01
C ILE A 116 6.77 25.83 16.52
N ASP A 117 5.79 26.27 15.73
CA ASP A 117 4.77 25.37 15.19
C ASP A 117 5.37 24.40 14.18
N PHE A 118 6.33 24.87 13.38
CA PHE A 118 7.08 24.01 12.47
C PHE A 118 7.82 22.88 13.22
N LEU A 119 8.57 23.21 14.28
CA LEU A 119 9.38 22.21 14.99
C LEU A 119 8.53 21.23 15.83
N PHE A 120 7.46 21.71 16.48
CA PHE A 120 6.74 20.93 17.48
C PHE A 120 5.38 20.39 17.02
N VAL A 121 4.81 20.90 15.93
CA VAL A 121 3.57 20.37 15.34
C VAL A 121 3.89 19.62 14.05
N PHE A 122 4.57 20.27 13.11
CA PHE A 122 4.82 19.67 11.79
C PHE A 122 5.82 18.49 11.83
N ILE A 123 6.98 18.62 12.49
CA ILE A 123 7.98 17.54 12.50
C ILE A 123 7.43 16.24 13.13
N PRO A 124 6.77 16.26 14.30
CA PRO A 124 6.14 15.06 14.85
C PRO A 124 5.09 14.45 13.91
N GLN A 125 4.24 15.28 13.29
CA GLN A 125 3.24 14.82 12.32
C GLN A 125 3.87 14.13 11.10
N LEU A 126 4.93 14.72 10.55
CA LEU A 126 5.68 14.15 9.42
C LEU A 126 6.36 12.84 9.81
N LEU A 127 7.03 12.79 10.96
CA LEU A 127 7.70 11.58 11.45
C LEU A 127 6.71 10.45 11.67
N PHE A 128 5.58 10.72 12.33
CA PHE A 128 4.53 9.73 12.55
C PHE A 128 4.01 9.14 11.23
N LEU A 129 3.65 9.99 10.26
CA LEU A 129 3.16 9.54 8.95
C LEU A 129 4.25 8.76 8.18
N SER A 130 5.49 9.25 8.21
CA SER A 130 6.58 8.67 7.44
C SER A 130 6.99 7.29 7.96
N LEU A 131 7.11 7.12 9.28
CA LEU A 131 7.63 5.90 9.88
C LEU A 131 6.68 4.71 9.77
N ILE A 132 5.36 4.97 9.69
CA ILE A 132 4.34 3.91 9.59
C ILE A 132 3.88 3.75 8.14
N PHE A 133 3.30 4.81 7.56
CA PHE A 133 2.57 4.71 6.30
C PHE A 133 3.47 4.82 5.08
N ILE A 134 4.45 5.73 5.09
CA ILE A 134 5.42 5.79 3.98
C ILE A 134 6.29 4.53 3.96
N TYR A 135 6.69 4.01 5.13
CA TYR A 135 7.36 2.71 5.23
C TYR A 135 6.53 1.57 4.61
N LEU A 136 5.22 1.52 4.86
CA LEU A 136 4.32 0.55 4.22
C LEU A 136 4.30 0.70 2.68
N CYS A 137 4.25 1.92 2.15
CA CYS A 137 4.33 2.18 0.71
C CYS A 137 5.64 1.67 0.12
N VAL A 138 6.77 1.93 0.79
CA VAL A 138 8.09 1.43 0.38
C VAL A 138 8.08 -0.09 0.36
N GLN A 139 7.54 -0.77 1.37
CA GLN A 139 7.41 -2.23 1.38
C GLN A 139 6.56 -2.76 0.21
N ILE A 140 5.48 -2.08 -0.17
CA ILE A 140 4.67 -2.48 -1.34
C ILE A 140 5.50 -2.42 -2.62
N ILE A 141 6.22 -1.31 -2.84
CA ILE A 141 7.05 -1.11 -4.04
C ILE A 141 8.21 -2.12 -4.07
N MET A 142 8.89 -2.29 -2.93
CA MET A 142 9.94 -3.29 -2.78
C MET A 142 9.40 -4.70 -3.09
N LYS A 143 8.17 -5.01 -2.67
CA LYS A 143 7.54 -6.29 -2.99
C LYS A 143 7.39 -6.49 -4.50
N TRP A 144 6.96 -5.46 -5.22
CA TRP A 144 6.76 -5.51 -6.66
C TRP A 144 8.07 -5.64 -7.46
N VAL A 145 9.15 -5.04 -6.97
CA VAL A 145 10.44 -5.04 -7.68
C VAL A 145 11.24 -6.32 -7.43
N PHE A 146 11.25 -6.82 -6.19
CA PHE A 146 12.23 -7.83 -5.78
C PHE A 146 11.71 -9.26 -5.71
N PHE A 147 10.42 -9.46 -5.45
CA PHE A 147 9.85 -10.81 -5.29
C PHE A 147 9.34 -11.33 -6.63
N TYR A 148 10.23 -12.02 -7.35
CA TYR A 148 9.92 -12.69 -8.61
C TYR A 148 9.61 -14.18 -8.41
N VAL A 149 9.29 -14.89 -9.50
CA VAL A 149 8.96 -16.34 -9.45
C VAL A 149 10.20 -17.18 -9.16
N ARG A 150 11.34 -16.82 -9.75
CA ARG A 150 12.60 -17.56 -9.66
C ARG A 150 13.30 -17.38 -8.31
N PRO A 151 14.08 -18.38 -7.87
CA PRO A 151 14.91 -18.23 -6.70
C PRO A 151 15.97 -17.16 -6.94
N LYS A 152 16.15 -16.27 -5.97
CA LYS A 152 17.12 -15.17 -6.05
C LYS A 152 17.71 -14.87 -4.69
N THR A 153 19.00 -14.54 -4.66
CA THR A 153 19.65 -14.04 -3.45
C THR A 153 19.24 -12.58 -3.23
N LEU A 154 18.47 -12.31 -2.19
CA LEU A 154 17.98 -10.99 -1.80
C LEU A 154 18.62 -10.60 -0.47
N PHE A 155 19.37 -9.50 -0.43
CA PHE A 155 19.99 -8.95 0.78
C PHE A 155 20.76 -9.99 1.63
N GLY A 156 21.45 -10.93 0.96
CA GLY A 156 22.24 -11.99 1.60
C GLY A 156 21.46 -13.24 2.03
N GLN A 157 20.18 -13.36 1.67
CA GLN A 157 19.33 -14.53 1.94
C GLN A 157 18.79 -15.15 0.65
N ASN A 158 18.67 -16.48 0.62
CA ASN A 158 18.20 -17.22 -0.56
C ASN A 158 16.67 -17.28 -0.58
N TYR A 159 16.02 -16.49 -1.44
CA TYR A 159 14.59 -16.61 -1.66
C TYR A 159 14.29 -17.83 -2.54
N PRO A 160 13.53 -18.83 -2.08
CA PRO A 160 13.35 -20.11 -2.78
C PRO A 160 12.28 -20.08 -3.88
N GLY A 161 11.40 -19.07 -3.91
CA GLY A 161 10.37 -18.92 -4.94
C GLY A 161 9.07 -18.28 -4.45
N SER A 162 8.10 -18.10 -5.36
CA SER A 162 6.83 -17.38 -5.17
C SER A 162 5.99 -17.82 -3.96
N ASN A 163 6.05 -19.11 -3.60
CA ASN A 163 5.29 -19.68 -2.47
C ASN A 163 5.68 -19.08 -1.11
N CYS A 164 6.86 -18.45 -1.03
CA CYS A 164 7.41 -17.91 0.21
C CYS A 164 7.36 -16.37 0.24
N ALA A 165 6.61 -15.75 -0.69
CA ALA A 165 6.45 -14.31 -0.75
C ALA A 165 5.74 -13.75 0.51
N PRO A 166 6.34 -12.77 1.21
CA PRO A 166 5.87 -12.35 2.51
C PRO A 166 4.57 -11.55 2.47
N SER A 167 3.67 -11.77 3.43
CA SER A 167 2.43 -10.99 3.53
C SER A 167 2.67 -9.62 4.17
N LEU A 168 2.25 -8.55 3.48
CA LEU A 168 2.37 -7.16 3.95
C LEU A 168 1.51 -6.89 5.21
N LEU A 169 0.29 -7.42 5.22
CA LEU A 169 -0.67 -7.19 6.31
C LEU A 169 -0.19 -7.81 7.63
N ILE A 170 0.27 -9.06 7.62
CA ILE A 170 0.81 -9.69 8.84
C ILE A 170 2.11 -9.01 9.29
N GLY A 171 2.92 -8.49 8.34
CA GLY A 171 4.10 -7.69 8.66
C GLY A 171 3.74 -6.42 9.43
N LEU A 172 2.72 -5.69 8.97
CA LEU A 172 2.22 -4.50 9.67
C LEU A 172 1.65 -4.83 11.06
N ILE A 173 0.88 -5.91 11.19
CA ILE A 173 0.35 -6.36 12.50
C ILE A 173 1.50 -6.72 13.44
N ASN A 174 2.47 -7.51 12.99
CA ASN A 174 3.60 -7.92 13.80
C ASN A 174 4.50 -6.74 14.21
N MET A 175 4.61 -5.72 13.36
CA MET A 175 5.30 -4.46 13.70
C MET A 175 4.64 -3.79 14.90
N PHE A 176 3.31 -3.59 14.90
CA PHE A 176 2.60 -2.98 16.03
C PHE A 176 2.56 -3.86 17.28
N MET A 177 2.53 -5.19 17.12
CA MET A 177 2.54 -6.14 18.23
C MET A 177 3.95 -6.42 18.80
N MET A 178 5.01 -5.79 18.26
CA MET A 178 6.41 -6.02 18.64
C MET A 178 6.79 -7.52 18.67
N LYS A 179 6.21 -8.31 17.76
CA LYS A 179 6.48 -9.75 17.70
C LYS A 179 7.74 -10.00 16.86
N SER A 180 8.79 -10.54 17.49
CA SER A 180 10.01 -10.90 16.77
C SER A 180 9.75 -12.01 15.75
N ARG A 181 10.33 -11.85 14.57
CA ARG A 181 10.29 -12.80 13.47
C ARG A 181 11.55 -13.66 13.54
N LYS A 182 11.38 -14.98 13.51
CA LYS A 182 12.51 -15.91 13.46
C LYS A 182 13.23 -15.79 12.10
N LYS A 183 14.48 -16.29 12.07
CA LYS A 183 15.46 -16.13 10.98
C LYS A 183 14.84 -16.35 9.59
N GLY A 184 15.21 -15.47 8.66
CA GLY A 184 14.67 -15.37 7.30
C GLY A 184 15.00 -16.53 6.37
N PHE A 185 14.90 -16.28 5.06
CA PHE A 185 14.96 -17.32 4.03
C PHE A 185 16.29 -18.10 4.05
N THR A 186 16.20 -19.38 4.45
CA THR A 186 17.20 -20.46 4.43
C THR A 186 18.69 -20.06 4.39
N ASP A 187 19.49 -20.48 5.38
CA ASP A 187 20.96 -20.51 5.30
C ASP A 187 21.50 -21.66 4.42
N GLY A 188 20.69 -22.20 3.49
CA GLY A 188 21.07 -23.31 2.60
C GLY A 188 21.23 -24.69 3.25
N ILE A 189 21.03 -24.82 4.57
CA ILE A 189 21.31 -26.06 5.34
C ILE A 189 20.03 -26.68 5.94
N SER A 190 18.94 -25.93 6.07
CA SER A 190 17.70 -26.42 6.68
C SER A 190 16.48 -25.88 5.96
N ASP A 191 15.51 -26.74 5.67
CA ASP A 191 14.15 -26.41 5.21
C ASP A 191 13.43 -25.59 6.29
N SER A 192 13.75 -24.31 6.38
CA SER A 192 12.99 -23.39 7.21
C SER A 192 11.61 -23.21 6.58
N PRO A 193 10.51 -23.41 7.33
CA PRO A 193 9.17 -23.18 6.79
C PRO A 193 9.06 -21.73 6.32
N CYS A 194 8.48 -21.52 5.14
CA CYS A 194 8.24 -20.22 4.49
C CYS A 194 7.35 -19.24 5.28
N ASN A 195 7.06 -19.60 6.53
CA ASN A 195 6.27 -18.90 7.52
C ASN A 195 7.12 -17.88 8.33
N GLN A 196 8.44 -17.80 8.07
CA GLN A 196 9.39 -16.93 8.79
C GLN A 196 9.88 -15.81 7.86
N GLN A 197 9.09 -14.74 7.79
CA GLN A 197 9.17 -13.72 6.75
C GLN A 197 9.93 -12.46 7.20
N LEU A 198 11.26 -12.57 7.24
CA LEU A 198 12.15 -11.42 7.28
C LEU A 198 12.43 -10.96 5.83
N TRP A 199 12.23 -9.68 5.54
CA TRP A 199 12.38 -9.08 4.20
C TRP A 199 13.84 -8.74 3.88
N TYR A 200 14.55 -8.31 4.91
CA TYR A 200 15.93 -7.86 4.85
C TYR A 200 16.55 -8.02 6.25
N PRO A 201 17.88 -8.11 6.38
CA PRO A 201 18.53 -8.34 7.67
C PRO A 201 18.20 -7.24 8.68
N ASN A 202 17.98 -7.61 9.94
CA ASN A 202 17.63 -6.70 11.05
C ASN A 202 16.29 -5.94 10.90
N GLN A 203 15.35 -6.39 10.05
CA GLN A 203 14.03 -5.76 9.93
C GLN A 203 13.33 -5.53 11.29
N ASP A 204 13.37 -6.53 12.19
CA ASP A 204 12.77 -6.43 13.52
C ASP A 204 13.31 -5.22 14.32
N LYS A 205 14.62 -4.95 14.23
CA LYS A 205 15.24 -3.81 14.93
C LYS A 205 14.78 -2.48 14.34
N ILE A 206 14.76 -2.37 13.02
CA ILE A 206 14.35 -1.14 12.33
C ILE A 206 12.87 -0.83 12.63
N GLU A 207 12.00 -1.82 12.55
CA GLU A 207 10.57 -1.66 12.84
C GLU A 207 10.30 -1.30 14.29
N THR A 208 11.04 -1.89 15.23
CA THR A 208 10.95 -1.51 16.66
C THR A 208 11.37 -0.06 16.86
N VAL A 209 12.47 0.39 16.24
CA VAL A 209 12.91 1.80 16.31
C VAL A 209 11.87 2.74 15.71
N PHE A 210 11.31 2.40 14.54
CA PHE A 210 10.27 3.21 13.90
C PHE A 210 9.02 3.35 14.76
N LEU A 211 8.57 2.24 15.37
CA LEU A 211 7.42 2.26 16.27
C LEU A 211 7.70 3.09 17.53
N LEU A 212 8.88 2.95 18.15
CA LEU A 212 9.24 3.73 19.34
C LEU A 212 9.28 5.23 19.06
N VAL A 213 9.88 5.64 17.94
CA VAL A 213 9.92 7.05 17.53
C VAL A 213 8.52 7.57 17.20
N ALA A 214 7.68 6.77 16.52
CA ALA A 214 6.31 7.14 16.24
C ALA A 214 5.48 7.32 17.52
N VAL A 215 5.60 6.42 18.50
CA VAL A 215 4.89 6.55 19.79
C VAL A 215 5.42 7.74 20.58
N LEU A 216 6.73 8.01 20.57
CA LEU A 216 7.33 9.16 21.26
C LEU A 216 6.91 10.51 20.64
N SER A 217 6.58 10.53 19.35
CA SER A 217 6.12 11.75 18.66
C SER A 217 4.76 12.28 19.19
N ILE A 218 3.90 11.38 19.72
CA ILE A 218 2.58 11.72 20.26
C ILE A 218 2.66 12.62 21.52
N PRO A 219 3.37 12.23 22.61
CA PRO A 219 3.50 13.08 23.78
C PRO A 219 4.29 14.36 23.50
N VAL A 220 5.25 14.33 22.56
CA VAL A 220 5.99 15.53 22.13
C VAL A 220 5.03 16.57 21.55
N MET A 221 4.13 16.16 20.65
CA MET A 221 3.14 17.06 20.07
C MET A 221 2.11 17.56 21.09
N LEU A 222 1.75 16.73 22.07
CA LEU A 222 0.73 17.07 23.09
C LEU A 222 1.25 18.06 24.14
N PHE A 223 2.44 17.84 24.70
CA PHE A 223 2.92 18.62 25.84
C PHE A 223 3.83 19.81 25.47
N VAL A 224 4.59 19.72 24.38
CA VAL A 224 5.68 20.69 24.17
C VAL A 224 5.15 22.09 23.84
N LYS A 225 4.12 22.20 22.99
CA LYS A 225 3.52 23.50 22.62
C LYS A 225 2.86 24.22 23.81
N PRO A 226 1.94 23.62 24.60
CA PRO A 226 1.32 24.30 25.72
C PRO A 226 2.35 24.67 26.80
N LEU A 227 3.33 23.81 27.08
CA LEU A 227 4.38 24.10 28.07
C LEU A 227 5.28 25.27 27.65
N LEU A 228 5.66 25.35 26.37
CA LEU A 228 6.43 26.49 25.86
C LEU A 228 5.63 27.79 25.93
N GLN A 229 4.32 27.75 25.66
CA GLN A 229 3.46 28.93 25.74
C GLN A 229 3.32 29.40 27.19
N LYS A 230 3.14 28.48 28.15
CA LYS A 230 3.17 28.80 29.59
C LYS A 230 4.50 29.43 30.01
N TRP A 231 5.61 28.92 29.51
CA TRP A 231 6.94 29.42 29.86
C TRP A 231 7.19 30.84 29.31
N LYS A 232 6.69 31.15 28.11
CA LYS A 232 6.73 32.51 27.54
C LYS A 232 5.89 33.51 28.33
N VAL A 233 4.68 33.12 28.73
CA VAL A 233 3.80 33.96 29.57
C VAL A 233 4.44 34.23 30.94
N SER A 234 5.05 33.21 31.56
CA SER A 234 5.79 33.36 32.83
C SER A 234 7.02 34.26 32.71
N LYS A 235 7.56 34.48 31.51
CA LYS A 235 8.68 35.40 31.23
C LYS A 235 8.22 36.81 30.83
N GLY A 236 6.92 37.11 30.90
CA GLY A 236 6.38 38.44 30.64
C GLY A 236 6.32 38.83 29.16
N GLN A 237 6.45 37.88 28.24
CA GLN A 237 6.16 38.15 26.83
C GLN A 237 4.65 38.08 26.58
N HIS A 238 4.06 39.16 26.06
CA HIS A 238 2.71 39.15 25.52
C HIS A 238 2.63 38.09 24.42
N VAL A 239 1.91 37.00 24.69
CA VAL A 239 1.56 36.02 23.67
C VAL A 239 0.26 36.48 23.05
N GLU A 240 0.29 36.92 21.80
CA GLU A 240 -0.92 37.13 21.01
C GLU A 240 -1.62 35.77 20.83
N VAL A 241 -2.62 35.52 21.66
CA VAL A 241 -3.57 34.42 21.44
C VAL A 241 -4.53 34.93 20.37
N HIS A 242 -4.43 34.37 19.17
CA HIS A 242 -5.36 34.63 18.09
C HIS A 242 -6.70 33.95 18.45
N SER A 243 -7.54 34.64 19.21
CA SER A 243 -8.93 34.28 19.43
C SER A 243 -9.77 34.93 18.33
N ASP A 244 -10.66 34.17 17.70
CA ASP A 244 -11.59 34.65 16.65
C ASP A 244 -12.73 35.51 17.24
N ASP A 245 -12.85 35.57 18.57
CA ASP A 245 -13.78 36.43 19.30
C ASP A 245 -13.03 37.59 19.97
N GLY A 246 -13.38 38.82 19.58
CA GLY A 246 -12.78 40.10 19.98
C GLY A 246 -12.92 40.49 21.46
N SER A 247 -12.70 39.57 22.39
CA SER A 247 -12.58 39.83 23.82
C SER A 247 -11.18 39.48 24.31
N HIS A 248 -10.58 40.36 25.11
CA HIS A 248 -9.27 40.15 25.74
C HIS A 248 -9.35 38.97 26.72
N ALA A 249 -9.20 37.74 26.22
CA ALA A 249 -9.19 36.54 27.03
C ALA A 249 -7.84 36.43 27.76
N GLU A 250 -7.88 36.30 29.09
CA GLU A 250 -6.71 35.85 29.87
C GLU A 250 -6.17 34.55 29.27
N PHE A 251 -4.84 34.39 29.26
CA PHE A 251 -4.20 33.16 28.80
C PHE A 251 -4.63 31.98 29.69
N ASN A 252 -5.65 31.25 29.26
CA ASN A 252 -6.08 30.03 29.93
C ASN A 252 -5.28 28.84 29.41
N PHE A 253 -4.26 28.44 30.17
CA PHE A 253 -3.45 27.26 29.87
C PHE A 253 -4.28 25.99 29.69
N GLY A 254 -5.39 25.87 30.43
CA GLY A 254 -6.29 24.73 30.32
C GLY A 254 -6.89 24.60 28.93
N ASP A 255 -7.37 25.72 28.35
CA ASP A 255 -7.99 25.72 27.02
C ASP A 255 -6.98 25.34 25.95
N VAL A 256 -5.77 25.92 25.98
CA VAL A 256 -4.68 25.58 25.03
C VAL A 256 -4.32 24.10 25.11
N MET A 257 -4.27 23.54 26.32
CA MET A 257 -3.97 22.12 26.51
C MET A 257 -5.09 21.23 25.95
N VAL A 258 -6.35 21.57 26.17
CA VAL A 258 -7.52 20.83 25.62
C VAL A 258 -7.52 20.89 24.10
N TYR A 259 -7.37 22.07 23.50
CA TYR A 259 -7.31 22.22 22.03
C TYR A 259 -6.16 21.41 21.42
N GLN A 260 -4.97 21.46 22.03
CA GLN A 260 -3.82 20.69 21.55
C GLN A 260 -4.03 19.17 21.69
N ALA A 261 -4.68 18.72 22.76
CA ALA A 261 -5.02 17.31 22.96
C ALA A 261 -6.00 16.81 21.89
N ILE A 262 -7.07 17.57 21.62
CA ILE A 262 -8.04 17.26 20.56
C ILE A 262 -7.33 17.16 19.21
N HIS A 263 -6.51 18.17 18.86
CA HIS A 263 -5.78 18.18 17.59
C HIS A 263 -4.82 16.98 17.45
N THR A 264 -4.16 16.57 18.53
CA THR A 264 -3.26 15.40 18.51
C THR A 264 -4.05 14.10 18.32
N ILE A 265 -5.17 13.93 19.01
CA ILE A 265 -6.04 12.74 18.90
C ILE A 265 -6.66 12.67 17.50
N GLU A 266 -7.21 13.78 17.01
CA GLU A 266 -7.79 13.89 15.67
C GLU A 266 -6.75 13.56 14.60
N PHE A 267 -5.52 14.07 14.74
CA PHE A 267 -4.45 13.76 13.79
C PHE A 267 -4.11 12.26 13.76
N VAL A 268 -3.86 11.63 14.91
CA VAL A 268 -3.44 10.22 14.97
C VAL A 268 -4.54 9.29 14.47
N LEU A 269 -5.78 9.47 14.96
CA LEU A 269 -6.92 8.65 14.53
C LEU A 269 -7.33 8.97 13.09
N GLY A 270 -7.27 10.23 12.70
CA GLY A 270 -7.53 10.71 11.34
C GLY A 270 -6.56 10.10 10.33
N CYS A 271 -5.27 10.02 10.63
CA CYS A 271 -4.28 9.40 9.73
C CYS A 271 -4.61 7.93 9.41
N ILE A 272 -5.01 7.16 10.44
CA ILE A 272 -5.39 5.75 10.27
C ILE A 272 -6.71 5.65 9.51
N SER A 273 -7.71 6.42 9.92
CA SER A 273 -9.04 6.43 9.32
C SER A 273 -9.03 6.86 7.85
N HIS A 274 -8.31 7.93 7.52
CA HIS A 274 -8.16 8.39 6.14
C HIS A 274 -7.45 7.35 5.29
N THR A 275 -6.35 6.74 5.77
CA THR A 275 -5.66 5.68 5.01
C THR A 275 -6.60 4.51 4.71
N ALA A 276 -7.37 4.07 5.70
CA ALA A 276 -8.36 3.01 5.51
C ALA A 276 -9.50 3.44 4.57
N SER A 277 -9.94 4.69 4.65
CA SER A 277 -10.99 5.25 3.79
C SER A 277 -10.60 5.22 2.31
N TYR A 278 -9.30 5.35 1.97
CA TYR A 278 -8.84 5.20 0.58
C TYR A 278 -9.12 3.81 -0.01
N LEU A 279 -9.37 2.76 0.78
CA LEU A 279 -9.86 1.48 0.26
C LEU A 279 -11.19 1.61 -0.51
N ARG A 280 -11.92 2.71 -0.35
CA ARG A 280 -13.11 3.04 -1.15
C ARG A 280 -12.82 3.15 -2.64
N LEU A 281 -11.66 3.67 -3.05
CA LEU A 281 -11.33 3.80 -4.49
C LEU A 281 -11.17 2.41 -5.10
N TRP A 282 -10.56 1.48 -4.36
CA TRP A 282 -10.49 0.07 -4.74
C TRP A 282 -11.88 -0.55 -4.82
N ALA A 283 -12.70 -0.43 -3.77
CA ALA A 283 -14.03 -1.00 -3.71
C ALA A 283 -14.93 -0.50 -4.85
N LEU A 284 -14.93 0.81 -5.11
CA LEU A 284 -15.68 1.41 -6.20
C LEU A 284 -15.15 0.99 -7.58
N SER A 285 -13.83 0.94 -7.77
CA SER A 285 -13.23 0.48 -9.03
C SER A 285 -13.55 -0.99 -9.33
N LEU A 286 -13.63 -1.83 -8.30
CA LEU A 286 -13.99 -3.24 -8.41
C LEU A 286 -15.49 -3.41 -8.64
N ALA A 287 -16.32 -2.66 -7.92
CA ALA A 287 -17.76 -2.62 -8.13
C ALA A 287 -18.09 -2.14 -9.54
N HIS A 288 -17.42 -1.11 -10.07
CA HIS A 288 -17.62 -0.65 -11.44
C HIS A 288 -17.20 -1.72 -12.45
N ALA A 289 -16.02 -2.35 -12.28
CA ALA A 289 -15.56 -3.42 -13.16
C ALA A 289 -16.45 -4.70 -13.11
N ARG A 290 -17.20 -4.90 -12.01
CA ARG A 290 -18.15 -6.03 -11.87
C ARG A 290 -19.60 -5.69 -12.24
N LYS A 291 -20.10 -4.50 -11.87
CA LYS A 291 -21.48 -4.01 -12.11
C LYS A 291 -21.68 -3.39 -13.48
N PHE A 292 -20.63 -2.89 -14.16
CA PHE A 292 -20.68 -2.78 -15.62
C PHE A 292 -20.57 -4.19 -16.22
N LEU A 293 -21.66 -4.91 -15.99
CA LEU A 293 -22.08 -6.12 -16.65
C LEU A 293 -22.40 -5.80 -18.12
N CYS A 294 -21.40 -5.27 -18.84
CA CYS A 294 -21.31 -5.50 -20.26
C CYS A 294 -21.24 -7.03 -20.51
N LYS A 295 -20.74 -7.84 -19.57
CA LYS A 295 -20.86 -9.31 -19.71
C LYS A 295 -22.30 -9.87 -19.72
N THR A 296 -23.32 -9.30 -19.06
CA THR A 296 -24.71 -9.73 -19.30
C THR A 296 -25.41 -8.87 -20.34
N PHE A 297 -25.09 -7.58 -20.46
CA PHE A 297 -25.71 -6.72 -21.48
C PHE A 297 -25.25 -7.09 -22.90
N PHE A 298 -23.94 -7.19 -23.15
CA PHE A 298 -23.39 -7.65 -24.43
C PHE A 298 -23.55 -9.16 -24.67
N SER A 299 -23.57 -10.02 -23.64
CA SER A 299 -23.90 -11.45 -23.89
C SER A 299 -25.38 -11.68 -24.13
N ALA A 300 -26.26 -10.79 -23.66
CA ALA A 300 -27.69 -10.83 -23.97
C ALA A 300 -28.02 -10.17 -25.32
N GLU A 301 -27.19 -9.25 -25.83
CA GLU A 301 -27.32 -8.67 -27.17
C GLU A 301 -26.69 -9.52 -28.29
N LEU A 302 -25.88 -10.54 -27.95
CA LEU A 302 -25.23 -11.47 -28.89
C LEU A 302 -25.91 -12.85 -28.97
N LEU A 303 -27.07 -13.02 -28.33
CA LEU A 303 -27.99 -14.15 -28.45
C LEU A 303 -29.30 -13.65 -29.07
#